data_AF-A0A5K1HZ75-F1
#
_entry.id   AF-A0A5K1HZ75-F1
#
_cell.length_a   1.000
_cell.length_b   1.000
_cell.length_c   1.000
_cell.angle_alpha   90.00
_cell.angle_beta   90.00
_cell.angle_gamma   90.00
#
_symmetry.space_group_name_H-M   'P 1'
#
loop_
_entity.id
_entity.type
_entity.pdbx_description
1 polymer ?
#
loop_
_entity_poly.entity_id
_entity_poly.type
_entity_poly.pdbx_seq_one_letter_code
_entity_poly.pdbx_strand_id
1 'polypeptide(L)' 'TDDSMHFCIDDDICNDSASISNAYPIFAQQSYENPREATGRIVCANCHLANKPVDIEVPQAVLLIL' A
#
# COMPACT_ATOMS: atom_id res chain seq x y z
N THR A 1 -21.63 -1.43 0.94
CA THR A 1 -21.24 -2.84 0.73
C THR A 1 -20.03 -3.10 1.56
N ASP A 2 -20.26 -2.88 2.85
CA ASP A 2 -19.31 -2.61 3.93
C ASP A 2 -19.30 -3.85 4.84
N ASP A 3 -18.17 -4.13 5.46
CA ASP A 3 -17.97 -5.11 6.54
C ASP A 3 -18.29 -6.60 6.30
N SER A 4 -17.52 -7.30 5.46
CA SER A 4 -17.18 -8.75 5.54
C SER A 4 -16.40 -9.12 4.26
N MET A 5 -15.26 -9.82 4.22
CA MET A 5 -14.82 -10.98 4.98
C MET A 5 -13.32 -11.20 4.66
N HIS A 6 -12.57 -11.64 5.66
CA HIS A 6 -11.15 -11.97 5.64
C HIS A 6 -10.69 -12.85 4.46
N PHE A 7 -9.44 -12.70 4.03
CA PHE A 7 -8.67 -13.83 3.50
C PHE A 7 -7.63 -14.20 4.55
N CYS A 8 -8.03 -15.06 5.50
CA CYS A 8 -7.08 -15.91 6.20
C CYS A 8 -6.53 -16.89 5.15
N ILE A 9 -5.40 -16.56 4.51
CA ILE A 9 -4.51 -17.62 4.08
C ILE A 9 -3.52 -17.80 5.22
N ASP A 10 -3.79 -18.89 5.92
CA ASP A 10 -3.06 -19.49 7.02
C ASP A 10 -3.22 -18.78 8.40
N ASP A 11 -3.85 -19.52 9.31
CA ASP A 11 -4.31 -19.20 10.67
C ASP A 11 -3.21 -18.79 11.69
N ASP A 12 -2.08 -18.20 11.27
CA ASP A 12 -0.96 -17.89 12.20
C ASP A 12 -0.57 -16.40 12.36
N ILE A 13 -1.28 -15.43 11.75
CA ILE A 13 -1.01 -13.99 11.99
C ILE A 13 -2.29 -13.27 12.44
N CYS A 14 -2.64 -13.43 13.72
CA CYS A 14 -3.47 -12.48 14.44
C CYS A 14 -2.78 -12.02 15.73
N ASN A 15 -1.45 -11.81 15.70
CA ASN A 15 -0.72 -11.19 16.81
C ASN A 15 -0.08 -9.84 16.46
N ASP A 16 -0.72 -9.09 15.56
CA ASP A 16 -0.58 -7.63 15.56
C ASP A 16 -1.86 -7.03 14.98
N SER A 17 -2.58 -6.27 15.79
CA SER A 17 -3.92 -5.74 15.51
C SER A 17 -3.90 -4.61 14.46
N ALA A 18 -3.46 -4.92 13.25
CA ALA A 18 -3.50 -4.03 12.11
C ALA A 18 -4.64 -4.46 11.17
N SER A 19 -5.68 -3.63 11.05
CA SER A 19 -6.72 -3.81 10.03
C SER A 19 -6.08 -3.78 8.64
N ILE A 20 -6.14 -4.89 7.91
CA ILE A 20 -5.67 -4.97 6.52
C ILE A 20 -6.67 -4.18 5.66
N SER A 21 -6.22 -3.07 5.08
CA SER A 21 -6.99 -2.34 4.07
C SER A 21 -6.74 -2.95 2.71
N ASN A 22 -7.79 -3.40 2.02
CA ASN A 22 -7.70 -3.77 0.61
C ASN A 22 -7.32 -2.52 -0.21
N ALA A 23 -6.22 -2.60 -0.97
CA ALA A 23 -5.78 -1.52 -1.84
C ALA A 23 -5.90 -1.96 -3.31
N TYR A 24 -6.35 -1.03 -4.17
CA TYR A 24 -6.55 -1.28 -5.59
C TYR A 24 -5.72 -0.28 -6.41
N PRO A 25 -4.45 -0.60 -6.75
CA PRO A 25 -3.57 0.30 -7.50
C PRO A 25 -4.13 0.75 -8.86
N ILE A 26 -5.04 -0.05 -9.45
CA ILE A 26 -5.67 0.26 -10.73
C ILE A 26 -6.43 1.59 -10.72
N PHE A 27 -7.04 1.98 -9.60
CA PHE A 27 -7.74 3.26 -9.51
C PHE A 27 -6.78 4.45 -9.57
N ALA A 28 -5.59 4.30 -8.98
CA ALA A 28 -4.54 5.31 -9.09
C ALA A 28 -4.01 5.40 -10.53
N GLN A 29 -3.74 4.24 -11.16
CA GLN A 29 -3.23 4.16 -12.53
C GLN A 29 -4.18 4.77 -13.57
N GLN A 30 -5.49 4.58 -13.40
CA GLN A 30 -6.49 5.10 -14.33
C GLN A 30 -6.82 6.58 -14.11
N SER A 31 -6.68 7.07 -12.88
CA SER A 31 -7.12 8.43 -12.51
C SER A 31 -6.00 9.46 -12.48
N TYR A 32 -4.74 9.02 -12.41
CA TYR A 32 -3.59 9.90 -12.26
C TYR A 32 -2.48 9.48 -13.23
N GLU A 33 -2.02 10.42 -14.05
CA GLU A 33 -0.85 10.23 -14.92
C GLU A 33 0.42 10.01 -14.09
N ASN A 34 0.55 10.73 -12.97
CA ASN A 34 1.69 10.64 -12.06
C ASN A 34 1.20 10.22 -10.67
N PRO A 35 1.65 9.07 -10.11
CA PRO A 35 1.16 8.56 -8.82
C PRO A 35 1.71 9.35 -7.61
N ARG A 36 2.63 10.29 -7.84
CA ARG A 36 3.26 11.13 -6.83
C ARG A 36 3.05 12.60 -7.16
N GLU A 37 2.44 13.33 -6.24
CA GLU A 37 2.23 14.78 -6.36
C GLU A 37 3.54 15.56 -6.15
N ALA A 38 3.58 16.83 -6.57
CA ALA A 38 4.75 17.71 -6.38
C ALA A 38 5.14 17.90 -4.90
N THR A 39 4.17 17.76 -4.00
CA THR A 39 4.36 17.79 -2.54
C THR A 39 5.05 16.53 -1.99
N GLY A 40 5.12 15.47 -2.80
CA GLY A 40 5.56 14.14 -2.39
C GLY A 40 4.46 13.23 -1.86
N ARG A 41 3.20 13.70 -1.77
CA ARG A 41 2.03 12.89 -1.41
C ARG A 41 1.77 11.83 -2.51
N ILE A 42 1.45 10.61 -2.09
CA ILE A 42 1.04 9.52 -2.99
C ILE A 42 -0.48 9.55 -3.15
N VAL A 43 -0.97 9.42 -4.39
CA VAL A 43 -2.39 9.59 -4.74
C VAL A 43 -3.33 8.60 -4.05
N CYS A 44 -2.82 7.46 -3.56
CA CYS A 44 -3.57 6.51 -2.73
C CYS A 44 -4.17 7.18 -1.48
N ALA A 45 -3.54 8.23 -0.94
CA ALA A 45 -4.03 8.98 0.22
C ALA A 45 -5.29 9.82 -0.07
N ASN A 46 -5.77 9.89 -1.32
CA ASN A 46 -7.04 10.54 -1.65
C ASN A 46 -8.25 9.65 -1.36
N CYS A 47 -8.05 8.32 -1.25
CA CYS A 47 -9.09 7.36 -0.89
C CYS A 47 -8.80 6.68 0.47
N HIS A 48 -7.53 6.38 0.77
CA HIS A 48 -7.12 5.79 2.03
C HIS A 48 -6.76 6.90 3.03
N LEU A 49 -7.77 7.37 3.77
CA LEU A 49 -7.66 8.57 4.63
C LEU A 49 -6.94 8.31 5.96
N ALA A 50 -6.91 7.05 6.41
CA ALA A 50 -6.17 6.66 7.62
C ALA A 50 -4.67 6.57 7.31
N ASN A 51 -3.85 7.14 8.20
CA ASN A 51 -2.40 7.05 8.09
C ASN A 51 -1.88 5.81 8.83
N LYS A 52 -1.06 5.01 8.16
CA LYS A 52 -0.34 3.89 8.76
C LYS A 52 1.14 4.02 8.38
N PRO A 53 2.08 3.84 9.33
CA PRO A 53 3.51 3.90 9.00
C PRO A 53 3.85 2.84 7.95
N VAL A 54 4.72 3.21 7.01
CA VAL A 54 5.28 2.34 5.97
C VAL A 54 6.79 2.32 6.16
N ASP A 55 7.38 1.13 6.08
CA ASP A 55 8.82 0.91 6.19
C ASP A 55 9.34 0.30 4.89
N ILE A 56 10.52 0.74 4.44
CA ILE A 56 11.11 0.33 3.16
C ILE A 56 12.61 0.11 3.37
N GLU A 57 13.02 -1.13 3.22
CA GLU A 57 14.42 -1.53 3.24
C GLU A 57 14.91 -1.80 1.81
N VAL A 58 16.05 -1.19 1.45
CA VAL A 58 16.69 -1.39 0.15
C VAL A 58 18.16 -1.77 0.32
N PRO A 59 18.72 -2.60 -0.57
CA PRO A 59 20.15 -2.87 -0.56
C PRO A 59 20.94 -1.57 -0.81
N GLN A 60 22.09 -1.43 -0.14
CA GLN A 60 22.94 -0.22 -0.24
C GLN A 60 23.50 0.02 -1.64
N ALA A 61 23.69 -1.05 -2.41
CA ALA A 61 24.14 -0.98 -3.79
C ALA A 61 23.44 -2.07 -4.62
N VAL A 62 23.08 -1.71 -5.85
CA VAL A 62 22.61 -2.65 -6.87
C VAL A 62 23.69 -2.70 -7.94
N LEU A 63 24.25 -3.88 -8.19
CA LEU A 63 25.19 -4.05 -9.30
C LEU A 63 24.39 -4.02 -10.61
N LEU A 64 24.66 -3.04 -11.46
CA LEU A 64 24.14 -3.05 -12.82
C LEU A 64 24.90 -4.13 -13.61
N ILE A 65 24.18 -5.12 -14.11
CA ILE A 65 24.74 -6.09 -15.04
C ILE A 65 24.51 -5.54 -16.45
N LEU A 66 25.57 -5.08 -17.08
CA LEU A 66 25.64 -4.73 -18.50
C LEU A 66 26.39 -5.85 -19.21
#